data_AF-A0A8G1ZGD4-F1
#
_entry.id   AF-A0A8G1ZGD4-F1
#
_cell.length_a   1.000
_cell.length_b   1.000
_cell.length_c   1.000
_cell.angle_alpha   90.00
_cell.angle_beta   90.00
_cell.angle_gamma   90.00
#
_symmetry.space_group_name_H-M   'P 1'
#
loop_
_entity.id
_entity.type
_entity.pdbx_description
1 polymer ?
#
loop_
_entity_poly.entity_id
_entity_poly.type
_entity_poly.pdbx_seq_one_letter_code
_entity_poly.pdbx_strand_id
1 'polypeptide(L)' 'MKEACEMTGLSKSKIYLLIGEGKLSSTMVGRRRLVKVDSIRELVAA' A
#
# COMPACT_ATOMS: atom_id res chain seq x y z
N MET A 1 6.77 -1.73 -2.67
CA MET A 1 5.70 -2.74 -2.45
C MET A 1 6.09 -3.74 -1.37
N LYS A 2 7.31 -4.27 -1.40
CA LYS A 2 7.84 -5.16 -0.36
C LYS A 2 7.75 -4.51 1.02
N GLU A 3 8.20 -3.26 1.12
CA GLU A 3 8.21 -2.44 2.33
C GLU A 3 6.80 -2.23 2.90
N ALA A 4 5.81 -2.04 2.02
CA ALA A 4 4.42 -1.92 2.43
C ALA A 4 3.87 -3.24 3.01
N CYS A 5 4.27 -4.38 2.45
CA CYS A 5 3.90 -5.70 2.99
C CYS A 5 4.56 -5.92 4.37
N GLU A 6 5.82 -5.52 4.53
CA GLU A 6 6.56 -5.63 5.80
C GLU A 6 5.97 -4.72 6.88
N MET A 7 5.60 -3.48 6.55
CA MET A 7 5.01 -2.54 7.51
C MET A 7 3.58 -2.90 7.92
N THR A 8 2.78 -3.45 7.00
CA THR A 8 1.37 -3.75 7.27
C THR A 8 1.12 -5.21 7.68
N GLY A 9 2.09 -6.11 7.48
CA GLY A 9 1.91 -7.55 7.62
C GLY A 9 0.98 -8.17 6.56
N LEU A 10 0.52 -7.40 5.57
CA LEU A 10 -0.45 -7.84 4.58
C LEU A 10 0.23 -8.52 3.38
N SER A 11 -0.47 -9.49 2.79
CA SER A 11 -0.07 -10.09 1.53
C SER A 11 -0.18 -9.09 0.38
N LYS A 12 0.62 -9.29 -0.67
CA LYS A 12 0.58 -8.45 -1.89
C LYS A 12 -0.84 -8.35 -2.47
N SER A 13 -1.57 -9.47 -2.49
CA SER A 13 -2.95 -9.51 -3.00
C SER A 13 -3.88 -8.61 -2.19
N LYS A 14 -3.75 -8.61 -0.86
CA LYS A 14 -4.56 -7.74 0.00
C LYS A 14 -4.20 -6.26 -0.19
N ILE A 15 -2.92 -5.93 -0.36
CA ILE A 15 -2.52 -4.55 -0.69
C ILE A 15 -3.09 -4.12 -2.04
N TYR A 16 -3.04 -4.97 -3.08
CA TYR A 16 -3.65 -4.63 -4.37
C TYR A 16 -5.16 -4.44 -4.28
N LEU A 17 -5.85 -5.26 -3.48
CA LEU A 17 -7.27 -5.09 -3.20
C LEU A 17 -7.54 -3.73 -2.53
N LEU A 18 -6.78 -3.35 -1.50
CA LEU A 18 -6.92 -2.06 -0.83
C LEU A 18 -6.59 -0.87 -1.73
N ILE A 19 -5.64 -1.02 -2.66
CA ILE A 19 -5.38 -0.02 -3.69
C ILE A 19 -6.59 0.10 -4.63
N GLY A 20 -7.18 -1.03 -5.05
CA GLY A 20 -8.39 -1.06 -5.88
C GLY A 20 -9.62 -0.48 -5.18
N GLU A 21 -9.73 -0.66 -3.86
CA GLU A 21 -10.76 -0.06 -3.01
C GLU A 21 -10.52 1.44 -2.71
N GLY A 22 -9.38 2.00 -3.13
CA GLY A 22 -9.02 3.40 -2.85
C GLY A 22 -8.55 3.66 -1.42
N LYS A 23 -8.42 2.62 -0.58
CA LYS A 23 -7.94 2.72 0.81
C LYS A 23 -6.43 2.86 0.92
N LEU A 24 -5.68 2.47 -0.12
CA LEU A 24 -4.24 2.69 -0.21
C LEU A 24 -3.87 3.46 -1.48
N SER A 25 -3.21 4.59 -1.29
CA SER A 25 -2.69 5.38 -2.40
C SER A 25 -1.34 4.84 -2.87
N SER A 26 -1.18 4.64 -4.18
CA SER A 26 0.05 4.14 -4.78
C SER A 26 0.42 4.91 -6.04
N THR A 27 1.70 4.95 -6.36
CA THR A 27 2.23 5.58 -7.56
C THR A 27 3.26 4.69 -8.25
N MET A 28 3.39 4.85 -9.57
CA MET A 28 4.39 4.17 -10.37
C MET A 28 5.60 5.09 -10.56
N VAL A 29 6.78 4.60 -10.18
CA VAL A 29 8.06 5.28 -10.45
C VAL A 29 8.90 4.34 -11.32
N GLY A 30 8.98 4.66 -12.61
CA GLY A 30 9.52 3.76 -13.62
C GLY A 30 8.77 2.42 -13.62
N ARG A 31 9.51 1.33 -13.39
CA ARG A 31 8.95 -0.04 -13.33
C ARG A 31 8.52 -0.48 -11.92
N ARG A 32 8.67 0.37 -10.90
CA ARG A 32 8.37 0.04 -9.50
C ARG A 32 7.10 0.74 -9.03
N ARG A 33 6.23 -0.01 -8.35
CA ARG A 33 5.09 0.55 -7.60
C ARG A 33 5.49 0.88 -6.17
N LEU A 34 5.23 2.12 -5.77
CA LEU A 34 5.41 2.63 -4.42
C LEU A 34 4.03 2.89 -3.79
N VAL A 35 3.88 2.59 -2.49
CA VAL A 35 2.68 2.89 -1.71
C VAL A 35 3.00 4.09 -0.84
N LYS A 36 2.12 5.10 -0.80
CA LYS A 36 2.33 6.29 0.03
C LYS A 36 2.27 5.89 1.51
N VAL A 37 3.28 6.29 2.26
CA VAL A 37 3.38 5.98 3.70
C VAL A 37 2.24 6.64 4.48
N ASP A 38 1.84 7.86 4.12
CA ASP A 38 0.73 8.55 4.79
C ASP A 38 -0.58 7.78 4.68
N SER A 39 -0.86 7.23 3.49
CA SER A 39 -2.06 6.40 3.27
C SER A 39 -2.00 5.07 4.05
N ILE A 40 -0.81 4.53 4.30
CA ILE A 40 -0.64 3.38 5.21
C ILE A 40 -0.91 3.78 6.65
N ARG A 41 -0.43 4.95 7.09
CA ARG A 41 -0.67 5.46 8.44
C ARG A 41 -2.16 5.73 8.69
N GLU A 42 -2.84 6.33 7.72
CA GLU A 42 -4.30 6.51 7.76
C GLU A 42 -5.04 5.18 7.88
N LEU A 43 -4.60 4.14 7.15
CA LEU A 43 -5.20 2.81 7.20
C LEU A 43 -5.05 2.13 8.56
N VAL A 44 -3.92 2.31 9.25
CA VAL A 44 -3.62 1.66 10.54
C VAL A 44 -4.13 2.47 11.74
N ALA A 45 -4.31 3.77 11.57
CA ALA A 45 -4.87 4.64 12.60
C ALA A 45 -6.40 4.57 12.72
N ALA A 46 -7.07 3.94 11.75
CA ALA A 46 -8.51 3.67 11.74
C ALA A 46 -8.86 2.36 12.46
#